data_AF-A0A9E4Q3Z1-F1
#
_entry.id   AF-A0A9E4Q3Z1-F1
#
_cell.length_a   1.000
_cell.length_b   1.000
_cell.length_c   1.000
_cell.angle_alpha   90.00
_cell.angle_beta   90.00
_cell.angle_gamma   90.00
#
_symmetry.space_group_name_H-M   'P 1'
#
loop_
_entity.id
_entity.type
_entity.pdbx_description
1 polymer ?
#
loop_
_entity_poly.entity_id
_entity_poly.type
_entity_poly.pdbx_seq_one_letter_code
_entity_poly.pdbx_strand_id
1 'polypeptide(L)'
;AEAKRVMDMGLYISLARPLLRLPELQVVAANLPLERIVLETDSAPQPFKARRDNWTEPRHTRVIAEKLAELQGKDVEEVVQTTTANMRSLLGAGWDVVERYVQSATSVG
;
A
#
# COMPACT_ATOMS: atom_id res chain seq x y z
N ALA A 1 -1.97 14.71 14.24
CA ALA A 1 -3.34 15.11 14.63
C ALA A 1 -4.38 14.53 13.68
N GLU A 2 -4.26 14.78 12.37
CA GLU A 2 -5.28 14.35 11.39
C GLU A 2 -5.38 12.84 11.21
N ALA A 3 -4.25 12.13 11.01
CA ALA A 3 -4.26 10.67 10.86
C ALA A 3 -4.93 9.96 12.05
N LYS A 4 -4.76 10.48 13.27
CA LYS A 4 -5.44 9.95 14.45
C LYS A 4 -6.97 10.09 14.35
N ARG A 5 -7.47 11.26 13.95
CA ARG A 5 -8.92 11.49 13.78
C ARG A 5 -9.53 10.54 12.75
N VAL A 6 -8.84 10.35 11.62
CA VAL A 6 -9.25 9.43 10.56
C VAL A 6 -9.35 7.99 11.09
N MET A 7 -8.35 7.54 11.86
CA MET A 7 -8.39 6.22 12.51
C MET A 7 -9.49 6.11 13.57
N ASP A 8 -9.74 7.17 14.36
CA ASP A 8 -10.82 7.21 15.36
C ASP A 8 -12.21 7.06 14.68
N MET A 9 -12.35 7.47 13.42
CA MET A 9 -13.55 7.26 12.59
C MET A 9 -13.64 5.86 11.96
N GLY A 10 -12.68 4.99 12.22
CA GLY A 10 -12.64 3.63 11.65
C GLY A 10 -12.03 3.53 10.26
N LEU A 11 -11.47 4.63 9.72
CA LEU A 11 -10.88 4.64 8.39
C LEU A 11 -9.43 4.12 8.40
N TYR A 12 -8.98 3.62 7.25
CA TYR A 12 -7.58 3.26 7.00
C TYR A 12 -6.81 4.46 6.42
N ILE A 13 -5.49 4.45 6.60
CA ILE A 13 -4.56 5.40 5.98
C ILE A 13 -3.91 4.73 4.77
N SER A 14 -4.10 5.31 3.59
CA SER A 14 -3.43 4.85 2.38
C SER A 14 -2.04 5.46 2.24
N LEU A 15 -1.04 4.62 1.97
CA LEU A 15 0.34 5.05 1.68
C LEU A 15 0.73 4.66 0.25
N ALA A 16 1.17 5.68 -0.50
CA ALA A 16 1.63 5.54 -1.88
C ALA A 16 3.10 5.95 -2.05
N ARG A 17 3.56 6.07 -3.30
CA ARG A 17 4.95 6.45 -3.64
C ARG A 17 5.51 7.71 -2.97
N PRO A 18 4.73 8.75 -2.58
CA PRO A 18 5.29 9.86 -1.82
C PRO A 18 6.04 9.45 -0.55
N LEU A 19 5.72 8.29 0.05
CA LEU A 19 6.45 7.72 1.19
C LEU A 19 7.94 7.57 0.92
N LEU A 20 8.32 7.28 -0.33
CA LEU A 20 9.71 7.07 -0.72
C LEU A 20 10.55 8.35 -0.68
N ARG A 21 9.93 9.54 -0.66
CA ARG A 21 10.63 10.82 -0.87
C ARG A 21 10.29 11.94 0.11
N LEU A 22 9.16 11.88 0.82
CA LEU A 22 8.71 12.96 1.71
C LEU A 22 9.05 12.64 3.18
N PRO A 23 10.04 13.31 3.80
CA PRO A 23 10.45 13.01 5.17
C PRO A 23 9.32 13.17 6.20
N GLU A 24 8.46 14.17 6.02
CA GLU A 24 7.34 14.46 6.93
C GLU A 24 6.32 13.32 6.92
N LEU A 25 6.07 12.74 5.74
CA LEU A 25 5.22 11.56 5.60
C LEU A 25 5.90 10.32 6.22
N GLN A 26 7.21 10.17 6.09
CA GLN A 26 7.95 9.06 6.69
C GLN A 26 7.90 9.10 8.21
N VAL A 27 8.02 10.29 8.82
CA VAL A 27 7.86 10.47 10.28
C VAL A 27 6.46 10.04 10.73
N VAL A 28 5.41 10.40 9.98
CA VAL A 28 4.04 9.96 10.29
C VAL A 28 3.92 8.45 10.15
N ALA A 29 4.36 7.88 9.02
CA ALA A 29 4.24 6.45 8.72
C ALA A 29 4.97 5.55 9.73
N ALA A 30 6.12 5.99 10.24
CA ALA A 30 6.87 5.28 11.28
C ALA A 30 6.09 5.10 12.60
N ASN A 31 5.11 5.98 12.86
CA ASN A 31 4.33 6.01 14.11
C ASN A 31 2.88 5.51 13.94
N LEU A 32 2.46 5.13 12.73
CA LEU A 32 1.12 4.61 12.49
C LEU A 32 1.02 3.11 12.86
N PRO A 33 -0.07 2.67 13.49
CA PRO A 33 -0.35 1.24 13.65
C PRO A 33 -0.44 0.56 12.29
N LEU A 34 0.27 -0.54 12.09
CA LEU A 34 0.34 -1.23 10.80
C LEU A 34 -1.05 -1.74 10.37
N GLU A 35 -1.90 -2.11 11.32
CA GLU A 35 -3.30 -2.57 11.14
C GLU A 35 -4.24 -1.46 10.66
N ARG A 36 -3.75 -0.22 10.55
CA ARG A 36 -4.49 0.92 10.02
C ARG A 36 -3.95 1.41 8.69
N ILE A 37 -3.03 0.67 8.07
CA ILE A 37 -2.38 1.06 6.81
C ILE A 37 -2.85 0.17 5.66
N VAL A 38 -3.14 0.79 4.52
CA VAL A 38 -3.24 0.11 3.22
C VAL A 38 -2.18 0.68 2.27
N LEU A 39 -1.71 -0.14 1.32
CA LEU A 39 -0.69 0.28 0.36
C LEU A 39 -1.29 0.39 -1.04
N GLU A 40 -0.86 1.41 -1.78
CA GLU A 40 -1.26 1.62 -3.17
C GLU A 40 -0.12 2.26 -3.98
N THR A 41 -0.33 2.40 -5.28
CA THR A 41 0.62 3.15 -6.14
C THR A 41 0.01 4.36 -6.81
N ASP A 42 -1.33 4.44 -6.89
CA ASP A 42 -2.05 5.39 -7.75
C ASP A 42 -1.59 5.33 -9.22
N SER A 43 -1.32 4.10 -9.70
CA SER A 43 -0.88 3.88 -11.08
C SER A 43 -2.04 4.02 -12.07
N ALA A 44 -1.81 4.80 -13.11
CA ALA A 44 -2.64 4.88 -14.32
C ALA A 44 -1.70 5.01 -15.54
N PRO A 45 -2.17 4.80 -16.79
CA PRO A 45 -1.36 5.11 -17.97
C PRO A 45 -0.85 6.55 -17.95
N GLN A 46 0.45 6.76 -18.17
CA GLN A 46 1.09 8.07 -18.02
C GLN A 46 1.75 8.56 -19.32
N PRO A 47 1.00 8.74 -20.43
CA PRO A 47 1.57 9.09 -21.75
C PRO A 47 2.35 10.41 -21.74
N PHE A 48 2.07 11.29 -20.77
CA PHE A 48 2.79 12.54 -20.56
C PHE A 48 4.24 12.36 -20.06
N LYS A 49 4.62 11.17 -19.58
CA LYS A 49 6.01 10.85 -19.23
C LYS A 49 6.72 10.26 -20.45
N ALA A 50 7.72 10.98 -20.96
CA ALA A 50 8.50 10.59 -22.14
C ALA A 50 9.15 9.20 -22.03
N ARG A 51 9.50 8.80 -20.81
CA ARG A 51 10.19 7.55 -20.49
C ARG A 51 9.26 6.57 -19.79
N ARG A 52 9.02 5.41 -20.40
CA ARG A 52 8.10 4.37 -19.91
C ARG A 52 8.55 3.74 -18.59
N ASP A 53 9.85 3.72 -18.34
CA ASP A 53 10.45 3.29 -17.07
C ASP A 53 10.15 4.25 -15.90
N ASN A 54 9.80 5.51 -16.19
CA ASN A 54 9.39 6.47 -15.17
C ASN A 54 7.91 6.35 -14.77
N TRP A 55 7.15 5.48 -15.43
CA TRP A 55 5.74 5.29 -15.11
C TRP A 55 5.61 4.64 -13.74
N THR A 56 4.60 5.05 -12.98
CA THR A 56 4.21 4.38 -11.76
C THR A 56 3.38 3.17 -12.15
N GLU A 57 3.77 1.99 -11.69
CA GLU A 57 3.15 0.72 -12.00
C GLU A 57 2.73 0.00 -10.71
N PRO A 58 1.76 -0.92 -10.75
CA PRO A 58 1.34 -1.72 -9.60
C PRO A 58 2.49 -2.46 -8.91
N ARG A 59 3.52 -2.91 -9.65
CA ARG A 59 4.71 -3.56 -9.08
C ARG A 59 5.46 -2.68 -8.06
N HIS A 60 5.28 -1.36 -8.10
CA HIS A 60 5.91 -0.46 -7.14
C HIS A 60 5.29 -0.50 -5.74
N THR A 61 4.17 -1.22 -5.52
CA THR A 61 3.67 -1.46 -4.15
C THR A 61 4.72 -2.16 -3.29
N ARG A 62 5.54 -3.05 -3.88
CA ARG A 62 6.61 -3.76 -3.16
C ARG A 62 7.65 -2.83 -2.54
N VAL A 63 8.16 -1.86 -3.31
CA VAL A 63 9.15 -0.90 -2.79
C VAL A 63 8.55 0.04 -1.74
N ILE A 64 7.24 0.30 -1.81
CA ILE A 64 6.53 1.07 -0.77
C ILE A 64 6.45 0.24 0.52
N ALA A 65 6.14 -1.05 0.43
CA ALA A 65 6.13 -1.97 1.57
C ALA A 65 7.52 -2.09 2.21
N GLU A 66 8.58 -2.21 1.41
CA GLU A 66 9.97 -2.24 1.88
C GLU A 66 10.34 -0.96 2.63
N LYS A 67 9.95 0.21 2.09
CA LYS A 67 10.20 1.48 2.79
C LYS A 67 9.42 1.58 4.11
N LEU A 68 8.17 1.12 4.14
CA LEU A 68 7.38 1.10 5.38
C LEU A 68 7.99 0.17 6.43
N ALA A 69 8.45 -1.01 6.01
CA ALA A 69 9.13 -1.98 6.87
C ALA A 69 10.40 -1.39 7.49
N GLU A 70 11.23 -0.72 6.69
CA GLU A 70 12.41 0.02 7.17
C GLU A 70 12.03 1.07 8.23
N LEU A 71 11.00 1.88 7.96
CA LEU A 71 10.56 2.96 8.85
C LEU A 71 9.98 2.45 10.18
N GLN A 72 9.32 1.29 10.18
CA GLN A 72 8.70 0.71 11.37
C GLN A 72 9.59 -0.33 12.08
N GLY A 73 10.76 -0.66 11.52
CA GLY A 73 11.65 -1.69 12.07
C GLY A 73 11.01 -3.09 12.03
N LYS A 74 10.25 -3.39 10.99
CA LYS A 74 9.51 -4.65 10.80
C LYS A 74 10.06 -5.47 9.65
N ASP A 75 9.70 -6.75 9.61
CA ASP A 75 9.95 -7.56 8.42
C ASP A 75 9.03 -7.13 7.26
N VAL A 76 9.54 -7.16 6.03
CA VAL A 76 8.75 -6.77 4.86
C VAL A 76 7.56 -7.70 4.64
N GLU A 77 7.69 -8.99 4.97
CA GLU A 77 6.62 -9.97 4.84
C GLU A 77 5.49 -9.69 5.85
N GLU A 78 5.83 -9.26 7.08
CA GLU A 78 4.84 -8.81 8.07
C GLU A 78 4.03 -7.62 7.54
N VAL A 79 4.71 -6.64 6.92
CA VAL A 79 4.06 -5.48 6.31
C VAL A 79 3.14 -5.90 5.16
N VAL A 80 3.62 -6.76 4.26
CA VAL A 80 2.83 -7.27 3.12
C VAL A 80 1.58 -8.00 3.62
N GLN A 81 1.73 -8.92 4.56
CA GLN A 81 0.61 -9.71 5.09
C GLN A 81 -0.43 -8.83 5.78
N THR A 82 0.02 -7.95 6.67
CA THR A 82 -0.88 -7.08 7.44
C THR A 82 -1.61 -6.09 6.54
N THR A 83 -0.89 -5.40 5.65
CA THR A 83 -1.52 -4.41 4.76
C THR A 83 -2.45 -5.06 3.71
N THR A 84 -2.18 -6.30 3.31
CA THR A 84 -3.09 -7.09 2.47
C THR A 84 -4.35 -7.49 3.24
N ALA A 85 -4.21 -7.95 4.49
CA ALA A 85 -5.35 -8.27 5.35
C ALA A 85 -6.23 -7.03 5.64
N ASN A 86 -5.60 -5.87 5.79
CA ASN A 86 -6.29 -4.59 5.93
C ASN A 86 -7.10 -4.24 4.67
N MET A 87 -6.50 -4.39 3.48
CA MET A 87 -7.20 -4.17 2.21
C MET A 87 -8.39 -5.13 2.03
N ARG A 88 -8.21 -6.41 2.38
CA ARG A 88 -9.30 -7.40 2.39
C ARG A 88 -10.43 -6.98 3.31
N SER A 89 -10.10 -6.51 4.52
CA SER A 89 -11.08 -6.04 5.49
C SER A 89 -11.82 -4.80 5.00
N LEU A 90 -11.11 -3.86 4.38
CA LEU A 90 -11.67 -2.64 3.78
C LEU A 90 -12.65 -2.94 2.65
N LEU A 91 -12.32 -3.89 1.76
CA LEU A 91 -13.15 -4.23 0.60
C LEU A 91 -14.33 -5.16 0.96
N GLY A 92 -14.24 -5.90 2.07
CA GLY A 92 -15.28 -6.84 2.48
C GLY A 92 -15.61 -7.84 1.36
N ALA A 93 -16.90 -7.95 1.01
CA ALA A 93 -17.36 -8.81 -0.09
C ALA A 93 -16.76 -8.45 -1.47
N GLY A 94 -16.25 -7.22 -1.65
CA GLY A 94 -15.52 -6.83 -2.86
C GLY A 94 -14.21 -7.59 -3.06
N TRP A 95 -13.63 -8.14 -1.98
CA TRP A 95 -12.41 -8.95 -2.05
C TRP A 95 -12.61 -10.25 -2.85
N ASP A 96 -13.81 -10.84 -2.83
CA ASP A 96 -14.10 -12.09 -3.53
C ASP A 96 -13.91 -11.94 -5.05
N VAL A 97 -14.14 -10.73 -5.57
CA VAL A 97 -13.86 -10.40 -6.98
C VAL A 97 -12.35 -10.37 -7.22
N VAL A 98 -11.59 -9.69 -6.36
CA VAL A 98 -10.13 -9.60 -6.47
C VAL A 98 -9.49 -11.00 -6.42
N GLU A 99 -9.90 -11.81 -5.45
CA GLU A 99 -9.37 -13.15 -5.22
C GLU A 99 -9.56 -14.05 -6.45
N ARG A 100 -10.73 -13.99 -7.10
CA ARG A 100 -11.01 -14.72 -8.35
C ARG A 100 -9.97 -14.43 -9.44
N TYR A 101 -9.58 -13.17 -9.60
CA TYR A 101 -8.62 -12.79 -10.65
C TYR A 101 -7.17 -13.06 -10.24
N VAL A 102 -6.81 -12.85 -8.97
CA VAL A 102 -5.44 -13.10 -8.49
C VAL A 102 -5.12 -14.60 -8.49
N GLN A 103 -6.03 -15.46 -8.02
CA GLN A 103 -5.83 -16.92 -8.03
C GLN A 103 -5.77 -17.49 -9.45
N SER A 104 -6.53 -16.92 -10.39
CA SER A 104 -6.47 -17.33 -11.79
C SER A 104 -5.10 -17.04 -12.43
N ALA A 105 -4.38 -16.02 -11.94
CA ALA A 105 -3.07 -15.63 -12.45
C ALA A 105 -1.92 -16.48 -11.88
N THR A 106 -2.07 -17.04 -10.67
CA THR A 106 -1.08 -17.95 -10.05
C THR A 106 -1.25 -19.42 -10.43
N SER A 107 -2.37 -19.78 -11.04
CA SER A 107 -2.66 -21.15 -11.53
C SER A 107 -2.03 -21.45 -12.91
N VAL A 108 -1.37 -20.45 -13.52
CA VAL A 108 -0.63 -20.56 -14.77
C VAL A 108 0.85 -20.40 -14.44
N GLY A 109 1.45 -21.45 -13.86
CA GLY A 109 2.85 -21.52 -13.46
C GLY A 109 3.32 -22.96 -13.37
#